data_AF-A0AAV1M9D5-F1
#
_entry.id   AF-A0AAV1M9D5-F1
#
_cell.length_a   1.000
_cell.length_b   1.000
_cell.length_c   1.000
_cell.angle_alpha   90.00
_cell.angle_beta   90.00
_cell.angle_gamma   90.00
#
_symmetry.space_group_name_H-M   'P 1'
#
loop_
_entity.id
_entity.type
_entity.pdbx_description
1 polymer ?
#
loop_
_entity_poly.entity_id
_entity_poly.type
_entity_poly.pdbx_seq_one_letter_code
_entity_poly.pdbx_strand_id
1 'polypeptide(L)'
;MGIVKMKSMARSYVWWPNIDADLEAICKQCKTCAAEAQASPHAFPQSWPYHTQPWSRVHVDFLGSLFGRNYLVVIDASSKWFEVFEMHKTNATAIIKVLRATFARFGLPVEIIGSRSAIHKQ
;
A
#
# COMPACT_ATOMS: atom_id res chain seq x y z
N MET A 1 -2.07 15.85 -25.44
CA MET A 1 -1.34 17.14 -25.49
C MET A 1 -1.22 17.65 -24.06
N GLY A 2 -0.03 18.06 -23.61
CA GLY A 2 0.17 18.60 -22.27
C GLY A 2 -0.10 20.10 -22.19
N ILE A 3 -0.31 20.59 -20.96
CA ILE A 3 -0.66 21.99 -20.65
C ILE A 3 0.32 23.01 -21.24
N VAL A 4 1.62 22.69 -21.25
CA VAL A 4 2.67 23.55 -21.81
C VAL A 4 2.51 23.73 -23.32
N LYS A 5 2.23 22.65 -24.04
CA LYS A 5 2.06 22.67 -25.50
C LYS A 5 0.76 23.39 -25.91
N MET A 6 -0.30 23.22 -25.12
CA MET A 6 -1.57 23.92 -25.31
C MET A 6 -1.43 25.44 -25.14
N LYS A 7 -0.70 25.90 -24.11
CA LYS A 7 -0.38 27.33 -23.94
C LYS A 7 0.45 27.89 -25.09
N SER A 8 1.49 27.16 -25.51
CA SER A 8 2.36 27.58 -26.62
C SER A 8 1.59 27.75 -27.92
N MET A 9 0.67 26.83 -28.23
CA MET A 9 -0.17 26.91 -29.43
C MET A 9 -1.20 28.05 -29.32
N ALA A 10 -1.86 28.22 -28.18
CA ALA A 10 -2.85 29.29 -28.04
C ALA A 10 -2.21 30.68 -28.23
N ARG A 11 -1.03 30.91 -27.65
CA ARG A 11 -0.29 32.18 -27.76
C ARG A 11 0.18 32.50 -29.19
N SER A 12 0.23 31.53 -30.10
CA SER A 12 0.58 31.79 -31.50
C SER A 12 -0.59 32.26 -32.37
N TYR A 13 -1.83 32.12 -31.89
CA TYR A 13 -3.03 32.46 -32.67
C TYR A 13 -3.90 33.55 -32.04
N VAL A 14 -3.93 33.64 -30.71
CA VAL A 14 -4.91 34.44 -29.99
C VAL A 14 -4.33 35.06 -28.72
N TRP A 15 -4.89 36.18 -28.28
CA TRP A 15 -4.48 36.87 -27.06
C TRP A 15 -5.69 37.47 -26.33
N TRP A 16 -5.72 37.28 -25.00
CA TRP A 16 -6.60 37.99 -24.06
C TRP A 16 -6.02 37.95 -22.63
N PRO A 17 -6.47 38.83 -21.72
CA PRO A 17 -6.06 38.78 -20.31
C PRO A 17 -6.43 37.45 -19.68
N ASN A 18 -5.50 36.83 -18.94
CA ASN A 18 -5.68 35.53 -18.25
C ASN A 18 -5.85 34.28 -19.15
N ILE A 19 -5.51 34.35 -20.44
CA ILE A 19 -5.51 33.20 -21.37
C ILE A 19 -4.87 31.94 -20.77
N ASP A 20 -3.76 32.07 -20.06
CA ASP A 20 -3.11 30.91 -19.44
C ASP A 20 -3.98 30.26 -18.36
N ALA A 21 -4.61 31.06 -17.49
CA ALA A 21 -5.45 30.54 -16.41
C ALA A 21 -6.68 29.80 -16.95
N ASP A 22 -7.30 30.34 -18.00
CA ASP A 22 -8.43 29.71 -18.67
C ASP A 22 -8.03 28.37 -19.30
N LEU A 23 -6.89 28.32 -20.00
CA LEU A 23 -6.37 27.09 -20.59
C LEU A 23 -6.00 26.04 -19.53
N GLU A 24 -5.46 26.46 -18.38
CA GLU A 24 -5.22 25.55 -17.27
C GLU A 24 -6.52 24.99 -16.68
N ALA A 25 -7.55 25.82 -16.52
CA ALA A 25 -8.85 25.40 -16.02
C ALA A 25 -9.49 24.36 -16.96
N ILE A 26 -9.46 24.62 -18.27
CA ILE A 26 -9.95 23.67 -19.30
C ILE A 26 -9.15 22.36 -19.25
N CYS A 27 -7.82 22.44 -19.16
CA CYS A 27 -6.96 21.25 -19.11
C CYS A 27 -7.22 20.41 -17.86
N LYS A 28 -7.47 21.04 -16.70
CA LYS A 28 -7.80 20.37 -15.42
C LYS A 28 -9.17 19.70 -15.44
N GLN A 29 -10.13 20.25 -16.18
CA GLN A 29 -11.48 19.67 -16.29
C GLN A 29 -11.55 18.49 -17.28
N CYS A 30 -10.54 18.30 -18.11
CA CYS A 30 -10.51 17.21 -19.08
C CYS A 30 -10.25 15.86 -18.38
N LYS A 31 -11.27 15.00 -18.34
CA LYS A 31 -11.21 13.65 -17.73
C LYS A 31 -10.13 12.77 -18.35
N THR A 32 -9.99 12.82 -19.68
CA THR A 32 -8.96 12.05 -20.40
C THR A 32 -7.56 12.53 -20.06
N CYS A 33 -7.35 13.85 -19.98
CA CYS A 33 -6.06 14.39 -19.58
C CYS A 33 -5.72 14.08 -18.12
N ALA A 34 -6.71 14.05 -17.23
CA ALA A 34 -6.51 13.69 -15.83
C ALA A 34 -6.20 12.19 -15.64
N ALA A 35 -6.82 11.31 -16.42
CA ALA A 35 -6.55 9.87 -16.38
C ALA A 35 -5.14 9.52 -16.89
N GLU A 36 -4.69 10.23 -17.93
CA GLU A 36 -3.37 10.05 -18.53
C GLU A 36 -2.30 10.97 -17.90
N ALA A 37 -2.66 11.75 -16.87
CA ALA A 37 -1.72 12.61 -16.20
C ALA A 37 -0.68 11.76 -15.48
N GLN A 38 0.59 12.13 -15.64
CA GLN A 38 1.67 11.48 -14.93
C GLN A 38 1.43 11.62 -13.42
N ALA A 39 1.51 10.50 -12.70
CA ALA A 39 1.32 10.49 -11.26
C ALA A 39 2.24 11.53 -10.60
N SER A 40 1.72 12.21 -9.56
CA SER A 40 2.54 13.11 -8.77
C SER A 40 3.81 12.40 -8.31
N PRO A 41 4.96 13.10 -8.22
CA PRO A 41 6.19 12.49 -7.74
C PRO A 41 5.91 11.77 -6.43
N HIS A 42 6.33 10.51 -6.36
CA HIS A 42 6.08 9.66 -5.20
C HIS A 42 6.51 10.41 -3.93
N ALA A 43 5.58 10.58 -2.99
CA ALA A 43 5.92 11.06 -1.68
C ALA A 43 6.99 10.14 -1.08
N PHE A 44 7.95 10.73 -0.34
CA PHE A 44 8.93 9.93 0.37
C PHE A 44 8.19 8.96 1.31
N PRO A 45 8.57 7.66 1.33
CA PRO A 45 7.96 6.71 2.24
C PRO A 45 8.20 7.20 3.67
N GLN A 46 7.11 7.39 4.42
CA GLN A 46 7.22 7.69 5.84
C GLN A 46 7.72 6.44 6.56
N SER A 47 8.82 6.58 7.31
CA SER A 47 9.33 5.48 8.13
C SER A 47 8.38 5.20 9.28
N TRP A 48 8.24 3.92 9.60
CA TRP A 48 7.51 3.51 10.78
C TRP A 48 8.28 3.90 12.05
N PRO A 49 7.60 4.24 13.15
CA PRO A 49 8.27 4.46 14.43
C PRO A 49 8.99 3.18 14.85
N TYR A 50 10.23 3.34 15.32
CA TYR A 50 11.07 2.21 15.73
C TYR A 50 10.62 1.71 17.11
N HIS A 51 10.54 0.38 17.27
CA HIS A 51 10.31 -0.24 18.56
C HIS A 51 11.56 -1.00 19.02
N THR A 52 12.00 -0.74 20.24
CA THR A 52 13.18 -1.37 20.86
C THR A 52 12.89 -2.76 21.43
N GLN A 53 11.64 -3.05 21.81
CA GLN A 53 11.28 -4.33 22.41
C GLN A 53 10.92 -5.36 21.33
N PRO A 54 11.48 -6.58 21.37
CA PRO A 54 11.04 -7.68 20.51
C PRO A 54 9.55 -7.93 20.63
N TRP A 55 8.91 -8.37 19.54
CA TRP A 55 7.48 -8.70 19.49
C TRP A 55 6.52 -7.54 19.74
N SER A 56 7.00 -6.30 19.78
CA SER A 56 6.16 -5.12 19.94
C SER A 56 5.32 -4.81 18.68
N ARG A 57 5.92 -4.93 17.48
CA ARG A 57 5.22 -4.84 16.20
C ARG A 57 5.42 -6.13 15.42
N VAL A 58 4.31 -6.76 15.06
CA VAL A 58 4.30 -8.02 14.32
C VAL A 58 3.61 -7.82 12.97
N HIS A 59 4.29 -8.21 11.90
CA HIS A 59 3.74 -8.28 10.56
C HIS A 59 3.23 -9.70 10.29
N VAL A 60 2.00 -9.81 9.79
CA VAL A 60 1.36 -11.09 9.48
C VAL A 60 0.94 -11.06 8.02
N ASP A 61 1.41 -12.02 7.25
CA ASP A 61 1.05 -12.13 5.84
C ASP A 61 0.94 -13.58 5.39
N PHE A 62 0.22 -13.82 4.28
CA PHE A 62 0.22 -15.11 3.63
C PHE A 62 1.27 -15.15 2.53
N LEU A 63 2.19 -16.10 2.66
CA LEU A 63 2.90 -16.60 1.48
C LEU A 63 1.83 -17.32 0.66
N GLY A 64 1.56 -16.85 -0.56
CA GLY A 64 0.52 -17.40 -1.43
C GLY A 64 0.66 -18.92 -1.66
N SER A 65 -0.23 -19.50 -2.48
CA SER A 65 -0.23 -20.94 -2.73
C SER A 65 1.13 -21.39 -3.30
N LEU A 66 1.93 -22.04 -2.45
CA LEU A 66 3.18 -22.67 -2.82
C LEU A 66 2.94 -24.17 -2.81
N PHE A 67 3.09 -24.80 -3.98
CA PHE A 67 2.83 -26.23 -4.16
C PHE A 67 1.43 -26.66 -3.66
N GLY A 68 0.42 -25.81 -3.85
CA GLY A 68 -0.95 -26.09 -3.42
C GLY A 68 -1.20 -25.91 -1.91
N ARG A 69 -0.23 -25.42 -1.15
CA ARG A 69 -0.33 -25.17 0.30
C ARG A 69 -0.25 -23.67 0.58
N ASN A 70 -0.98 -23.21 1.59
CA ASN A 70 -0.91 -21.84 2.05
C ASN A 70 -0.04 -21.76 3.31
N TYR A 71 0.70 -20.67 3.47
CA TYR A 71 1.54 -20.47 4.64
C TYR A 71 1.28 -19.10 5.25
N LEU A 72 1.03 -19.07 6.55
CA LEU A 72 0.97 -17.85 7.34
C LEU A 72 2.38 -17.54 7.85
N VAL A 73 2.88 -16.37 7.53
CA VAL A 73 4.19 -15.88 7.95
C VAL A 73 3.97 -14.77 8.97
N VAL A 74 4.62 -14.89 10.12
CA VAL A 74 4.57 -13.95 11.22
C VAL A 74 5.99 -13.42 11.44
N ILE A 75 6.20 -12.12 11.31
CA ILE A 75 7.53 -11.50 11.36
C ILE A 75 7.54 -10.42 12.44
N ASP A 76 8.48 -10.51 13.37
CA ASP A 76 8.76 -9.43 14.32
C ASP A 76 9.57 -8.32 13.64
N ALA A 77 9.04 -7.09 13.68
CA ALA A 77 9.67 -5.93 13.07
C ALA A 77 10.99 -5.55 13.76
N SER A 78 11.10 -5.80 15.07
CA SER A 78 12.24 -5.39 15.90
C SER A 78 13.41 -6.37 15.79
N SER A 79 13.18 -7.65 16.10
CA SER A 79 14.24 -8.68 16.06
C SER A 79 14.51 -9.26 14.69
N LYS A 80 13.63 -9.03 13.70
CA LYS A 80 13.61 -9.72 12.40
C LYS A 80 13.40 -11.23 12.47
N TRP A 81 13.02 -11.75 13.63
CA TRP A 81 12.62 -13.14 13.80
C TRP A 81 11.32 -13.41 13.04
N PHE A 82 11.21 -14.58 12.41
CA PHE A 82 10.00 -14.98 11.70
C PHE A 82 9.57 -16.40 12.04
N GLU A 83 8.26 -16.64 12.01
CA GLU A 83 7.66 -17.96 12.11
C GLU A 83 6.77 -18.22 10.90
N VAL A 84 6.81 -19.45 10.39
CA VAL A 84 6.03 -19.89 9.23
C VAL A 84 5.14 -21.05 9.65
N PHE A 85 3.85 -20.94 9.34
CA PHE A 85 2.85 -21.94 9.66
C PHE A 85 2.14 -22.40 8.40
N GLU A 86 2.19 -23.69 8.11
CA GLU A 86 1.35 -24.27 7.07
C GLU A 86 -0.13 -24.19 7.49
N MET A 87 -0.97 -23.71 6.59
CA MET A 87 -2.38 -23.47 6.83
C MET A 87 -3.25 -24.21 5.81
N HIS A 88 -4.02 -25.18 6.28
CA HIS A 88 -5.05 -25.85 5.46
C HIS A 88 -6.28 -24.96 5.22
N LYS A 89 -6.58 -24.05 6.15
CA LYS A 89 -7.70 -23.11 6.07
C LYS A 89 -7.19 -21.70 6.30
N THR A 90 -7.57 -20.76 5.44
CA THR A 90 -7.20 -19.33 5.53
C THR A 90 -8.29 -18.49 6.20
N ASN A 91 -9.18 -19.11 6.98
CA ASN A 91 -10.24 -18.39 7.66
C ASN A 91 -9.73 -17.70 8.95
N ALA A 92 -10.45 -16.67 9.38
CA ALA A 92 -10.07 -15.87 10.55
C ALA A 92 -9.91 -16.73 11.82
N THR A 93 -10.76 -17.73 12.03
CA THR A 93 -10.70 -18.60 13.22
C THR A 93 -9.43 -19.44 13.27
N ALA A 94 -8.98 -20.00 12.14
CA ALA A 94 -7.73 -20.74 12.09
C ALA A 94 -6.52 -19.82 12.30
N ILE A 95 -6.53 -18.64 11.70
CA ILE A 95 -5.48 -17.62 11.87
C ILE A 95 -5.38 -17.19 13.34
N ILE A 96 -6.50 -16.88 13.99
CA ILE A 96 -6.55 -16.50 15.41
C ILE A 96 -5.97 -17.60 16.30
N LYS A 97 -6.24 -18.87 15.99
CA LYS A 97 -5.69 -20.00 16.76
C LYS A 97 -4.17 -20.04 16.68
N VAL A 98 -3.59 -19.86 15.49
CA VAL A 98 -2.14 -19.82 15.28
C VAL A 98 -1.54 -18.60 16.00
N LEU A 99 -2.10 -17.41 15.80
CA LEU A 99 -1.60 -16.19 16.43
C LEU A 99 -1.66 -16.24 17.96
N ARG A 100 -2.72 -16.80 18.55
CA ARG A 100 -2.81 -17.00 20.00
C ARG A 100 -1.70 -17.91 20.52
N ALA A 101 -1.41 -19.00 19.82
CA ALA A 101 -0.32 -19.90 20.21
C ALA A 101 1.06 -19.24 20.08
N THR A 102 1.26 -18.39 19.07
CA THR A 102 2.48 -17.59 18.93
C THR A 102 2.60 -16.55 20.05
N PHE A 103 1.55 -15.77 20.33
CA PHE A 103 1.58 -14.77 21.39
C PHE A 103 1.71 -15.37 22.79
N ALA A 104 1.23 -16.60 23.00
CA ALA A 104 1.47 -17.32 24.26
C ALA A 104 2.96 -17.64 24.49
N ARG A 105 3.77 -17.76 23.43
CA ARG A 105 5.21 -18.06 23.53
C ARG A 105 6.07 -16.80 23.68
N PHE A 106 5.71 -15.73 22.98
CA PHE A 106 6.55 -14.54 22.88
C PHE A 106 6.00 -13.29 23.58
N GLY A 107 4.76 -13.34 24.03
CA GLY A 107 4.05 -12.20 24.59
C GLY A 107 3.07 -11.56 23.60
N LEU A 108 2.27 -10.64 24.13
CA LEU A 108 1.27 -9.91 23.34
C LEU A 108 1.94 -8.73 22.63
N PRO A 109 1.73 -8.56 21.32
CA PRO A 109 2.23 -7.40 20.60
C PRO A 109 1.43 -6.14 20.94
N VAL A 110 2.08 -4.99 20.77
CA VAL A 110 1.44 -3.67 20.85
C VAL A 110 0.70 -3.37 19.55
N GLU A 111 1.29 -3.76 18.42
CA GLU A 111 0.75 -3.52 17.09
C GLU A 111 0.85 -4.78 16.20
N ILE A 112 -0.24 -5.10 15.50
CA ILE A 112 -0.28 -6.17 14.50
C ILE A 112 -0.61 -5.54 13.16
N ILE A 113 0.25 -5.77 12.16
CA ILE A 113 0.08 -5.28 10.80
C ILE A 113 -0.21 -6.47 9.89
N GLY A 114 -1.40 -6.48 9.28
CA GLY A 114 -1.84 -7.52 8.36
C GLY A 114 -2.10 -6.99 6.95
N SER A 115 -1.76 -7.77 5.92
CA SER A 115 -2.14 -7.45 4.54
C SER A 115 -3.60 -7.85 4.25
N ARG A 116 -4.33 -7.08 3.44
CA ARG A 116 -5.71 -7.40 3.04
C ARG A 116 -5.79 -8.59 2.07
N SER A 117 -4.68 -8.98 1.46
CA SER A 117 -4.57 -10.15 0.58
C SER A 117 -4.91 -11.46 1.29
N ALA A 118 -4.81 -11.48 2.62
CA ALA A 118 -5.18 -12.60 3.48
C ALA A 118 -6.70 -12.89 3.54
N ILE A 119 -7.55 -11.88 3.29
CA ILE A 119 -8.99 -11.95 3.59
C ILE A 119 -9.85 -12.14 2.32
N HIS A 120 -9.33 -11.78 1.14
CA HIS A 120 -10.14 -11.72 -0.10
C HIS A 120 -10.00 -12.92 -1.06
N LYS A 121 -9.45 -14.05 -0.59
CA LYS A 121 -9.49 -15.33 -1.34
C LYS A 121 -10.65 -16.22 -0.87
N GLN A 122 -11.87 -15.68 -0.95
CA GLN A 122 -13.12 -16.45 -0.88
C GLN A 122 -13.83 -16.35 -2.22
#